data_AF-A0A975QZ96-F1
#
_entry.id   AF-A0A975QZ96-F1
#
_cell.length_a   1.000
_cell.length_b   1.000
_cell.length_c   1.000
_cell.angle_alpha   90.00
_cell.angle_beta   90.00
_cell.angle_gamma   90.00
#
_symmetry.space_group_name_H-M   'P 1'
#
loop_
_entity.id
_entity.type
_entity.pdbx_description
1 polymer ?
#
loop_
_entity_poly.entity_id
_entity_poly.type
_entity_poly.pdbx_seq_one_letter_code
_entity_poly.pdbx_strand_id
1 'polypeptide(L)'
;MVFSNSDKKDESWEFLKWWTETETQVSYSENLINALGSEYMWNTSNYEAFSQLSWNSDHKDVFMKQWQWVYDTAKTPASYMLEREISNIWNTVVYDGENVRTAIEDATIIIDKEITRKMIEFAFIDKQGNVLKDYILPTKPTMHLWVGENSD
;
A
#
# COMPACT_ATOMS: atom_id res chain seq x y z
N MET A 1 -5.27 -2.72 10.11
CA MET A 1 -5.29 -4.20 10.24
C MET A 1 -6.02 -4.54 11.53
N VAL A 2 -7.01 -5.43 11.49
CA VAL A 2 -7.72 -5.93 12.68
C VAL A 2 -7.30 -7.38 12.90
N PHE A 3 -6.75 -7.71 14.07
CA PHE A 3 -6.24 -9.06 14.33
C PHE A 3 -7.37 -10.09 14.42
N SER A 4 -7.20 -11.24 13.76
CA SER A 4 -8.18 -12.34 13.75
C SER A 4 -8.49 -12.89 15.14
N ASN A 5 -7.54 -12.80 16.07
CA ASN A 5 -7.69 -13.31 17.44
C ASN A 5 -8.13 -12.23 18.44
N SER A 6 -8.48 -11.03 17.96
CA SER A 6 -9.02 -9.97 18.82
C SER A 6 -10.49 -10.27 19.16
N ASP A 7 -10.88 -10.02 20.40
CA ASP A 7 -12.28 -10.01 20.84
C ASP A 7 -12.98 -8.67 20.58
N LYS A 8 -12.25 -7.67 20.05
CA LYS A 8 -12.73 -6.30 19.80
C LYS A 8 -12.75 -5.94 18.32
N LYS A 9 -13.12 -6.89 17.45
CA LYS A 9 -13.01 -6.69 15.99
C LYS A 9 -13.93 -5.58 15.50
N ASP A 10 -15.16 -5.57 16.00
CA ASP A 10 -16.18 -4.60 15.59
C ASP A 10 -15.81 -3.20 16.05
N GLU A 11 -15.40 -3.03 17.31
CA GLU A 11 -14.96 -1.72 17.80
C GLU A 11 -13.67 -1.25 17.11
N SER A 12 -12.77 -2.17 16.77
CA SER A 12 -11.58 -1.83 15.98
C SER A 12 -11.96 -1.35 14.57
N TRP A 13 -13.00 -1.93 13.97
CA TRP A 13 -13.51 -1.51 12.68
C TRP A 13 -14.18 -0.14 12.74
N GLU A 14 -15.05 0.09 13.74
CA GLU A 14 -15.66 1.40 13.97
C GLU A 14 -14.61 2.48 14.21
N PHE A 15 -13.58 2.17 15.01
CA PHE A 15 -12.45 3.08 15.22
C PHE A 15 -11.71 3.39 13.91
N LEU A 16 -11.44 2.37 13.08
CA LEU A 16 -10.75 2.59 11.81
C LEU A 16 -11.56 3.48 10.88
N LYS A 17 -12.88 3.25 10.76
CA LYS A 17 -13.77 4.12 9.97
C LYS A 17 -13.67 5.56 10.47
N TRP A 18 -13.97 5.79 11.75
CA TRP A 18 -13.88 7.11 12.38
C TRP A 18 -12.52 7.77 12.17
N TRP A 19 -11.43 7.04 12.41
CA TRP A 19 -10.09 7.57 12.26
C TRP A 19 -9.80 7.98 10.82
N THR A 20 -10.26 7.21 9.83
CA THR A 20 -10.04 7.50 8.41
C THR A 20 -11.00 8.54 7.82
N GLU A 21 -12.02 8.98 8.57
CA GLU A 21 -12.93 10.03 8.12
C GLU A 21 -12.20 11.35 7.88
N THR A 22 -12.67 12.07 6.87
CA THR A 22 -12.08 13.34 6.44
C THR A 22 -12.05 14.37 7.57
N GLU A 23 -13.18 14.58 8.24
CA GLU A 23 -13.30 15.58 9.33
C GLU A 23 -12.40 15.23 10.52
N THR A 24 -12.33 13.95 10.88
CA THR A 24 -11.46 13.46 11.96
C THR A 24 -9.99 13.72 11.65
N GLN A 25 -9.53 13.41 10.43
CA GLN A 25 -8.15 13.62 10.01
C GLN A 25 -7.77 15.12 9.94
N VAL A 26 -8.69 15.98 9.48
CA VAL A 26 -8.48 17.43 9.44
C VAL A 26 -8.39 17.99 10.85
N SER A 27 -9.36 17.68 11.71
CA SER A 27 -9.37 18.15 13.10
C SER A 27 -8.15 17.68 13.87
N TYR A 28 -7.70 16.44 13.67
CA TYR A 28 -6.47 15.93 14.27
C TYR A 28 -5.25 16.74 13.86
N SER A 29 -5.10 17.06 12.57
CA SER A 29 -3.99 17.88 12.07
C SER A 29 -3.99 19.28 12.68
N GLU A 30 -5.15 19.92 12.78
CA GLU A 30 -5.26 21.26 13.38
C GLU A 30 -4.89 21.23 14.86
N ASN A 31 -5.35 20.21 15.60
CA ASN A 31 -5.04 20.03 17.01
C ASN A 31 -3.53 19.82 17.23
N LEU A 32 -2.86 19.04 16.38
CA LEU A 32 -1.41 18.87 16.44
C LEU A 32 -0.67 20.20 16.28
N ILE A 33 -1.03 20.98 15.25
CA ILE A 33 -0.40 22.27 14.98
C ILE A 33 -0.67 23.26 16.12
N ASN A 34 -1.91 23.33 16.61
CA ASN A 34 -2.29 24.22 17.70
C ASN A 34 -1.59 23.88 19.01
N ALA A 35 -1.38 22.59 19.29
CA ALA A 35 -0.77 22.14 20.53
C ALA A 35 0.76 22.19 20.50
N LEU A 36 1.38 21.87 19.35
CA LEU A 36 2.82 21.58 19.27
C LEU A 36 3.59 22.53 18.33
N GLY A 37 2.89 23.28 17.48
CA GLY A 37 3.47 24.23 16.53
C GLY A 37 3.40 23.78 15.08
N SER A 38 3.79 24.68 14.18
CA SER A 38 3.70 24.52 12.71
C SER A 38 4.52 23.35 12.15
N GLU A 39 5.51 22.87 12.88
CA GLU A 39 6.39 21.77 12.49
C GLU A 39 5.70 20.40 12.65
N TYR A 40 4.60 20.32 13.41
CA TYR A 40 3.89 19.07 13.70
C TYR A 40 2.78 18.82 12.66
N MET A 41 3.15 18.83 11.40
CA MET A 41 2.26 18.62 10.27
C MET A 41 1.85 17.16 10.14
N TRP A 42 0.57 16.92 9.87
CA TRP A 42 0.01 15.57 9.68
C TRP A 42 -0.03 15.19 8.20
N ASN A 43 0.57 14.04 7.86
CA ASN A 43 0.67 13.54 6.48
C ASN A 43 -0.39 12.46 6.22
N THR A 44 -1.67 12.85 6.19
CA THR A 44 -2.77 11.90 5.95
C THR A 44 -2.73 11.33 4.53
N SER A 45 -3.09 10.05 4.39
CA SER A 45 -3.32 9.40 3.09
C SER A 45 -4.76 9.55 2.60
N ASN A 46 -5.65 10.18 3.38
CA ASN A 46 -7.00 10.53 2.94
C ASN A 46 -6.90 11.76 2.03
N TYR A 47 -7.22 11.59 0.75
CA TYR A 47 -7.04 12.61 -0.29
C TYR A 47 -7.89 13.86 0.00
N GLU A 48 -9.15 13.67 0.40
CA GLU A 48 -10.09 14.73 0.73
C GLU A 48 -9.61 15.52 1.96
N ALA A 49 -9.10 14.83 2.99
CA ALA A 49 -8.56 15.47 4.19
C ALA A 49 -7.28 16.24 3.89
N PHE A 50 -6.36 15.64 3.14
CA PHE A 50 -5.10 16.28 2.75
C PHE A 50 -5.35 17.59 2.01
N SER A 51 -6.35 17.60 1.11
CA SER A 51 -6.75 18.80 0.35
C SER A 51 -7.21 19.97 1.25
N GLN A 52 -7.68 19.68 2.46
CA GLN A 52 -8.22 20.65 3.42
C GLN A 52 -7.21 21.11 4.46
N LEU A 53 -6.05 20.46 4.57
CA LEU A 53 -5.05 20.83 5.58
C LEU A 53 -4.52 22.26 5.37
N SER A 54 -4.21 22.91 6.50
CA SER A 54 -3.63 24.26 6.62
C SER A 54 -2.15 24.34 6.22
N TRP A 55 -1.74 23.55 5.23
CA TRP A 55 -0.42 23.59 4.65
C TRP A 55 -0.25 24.83 3.76
N ASN A 56 1.01 25.18 3.47
CA ASN A 56 1.29 26.12 2.39
C ASN A 56 0.63 25.62 1.09
N SER A 57 -0.15 26.48 0.44
CA SER A 57 -0.93 26.14 -0.76
C SER A 57 -0.06 25.63 -1.91
N ASP A 58 1.09 26.25 -2.15
CA ASP A 58 1.98 25.91 -3.26
C ASP A 58 2.55 24.50 -3.08
N HIS A 59 2.86 24.12 -1.83
CA HIS A 59 3.32 22.76 -1.52
C HIS A 59 2.19 21.75 -1.72
N LYS A 60 0.99 22.06 -1.22
CA LYS A 60 -0.17 21.18 -1.33
C LYS A 60 -0.51 20.91 -2.79
N ASP A 61 -0.50 21.92 -3.64
CA ASP A 61 -0.76 21.78 -5.08
C ASP A 61 0.23 20.83 -5.77
N VAL A 62 1.51 20.88 -5.39
CA VAL A 62 2.53 19.93 -5.89
C VAL A 62 2.21 18.50 -5.48
N PHE A 63 1.87 18.26 -4.20
CA PHE A 63 1.51 16.92 -3.72
C PHE A 63 0.23 16.39 -4.38
N MET A 64 -0.81 17.21 -4.49
CA MET A 64 -2.05 16.85 -5.15
C MET A 64 -1.84 16.48 -6.62
N LYS A 65 -0.96 17.22 -7.32
CA LYS A 65 -0.56 16.88 -8.68
C LYS A 65 0.21 15.56 -8.77
N GLN A 66 1.04 15.23 -7.78
CA GLN A 66 1.76 13.96 -7.78
C GLN A 66 0.86 12.76 -7.45
N TRP A 67 -0.21 12.98 -6.68
CA TRP A 67 -1.11 11.93 -6.25
C TRP A 67 -1.70 11.13 -7.42
N GLN A 68 -1.95 11.77 -8.56
CA GLN A 68 -2.48 11.10 -9.77
C GLN A 68 -1.54 10.02 -10.35
N TRP A 69 -0.25 10.07 -10.00
CA TRP A 69 0.77 9.13 -10.46
C TRP A 69 1.00 7.99 -9.48
N VAL A 70 0.33 8.02 -8.32
CA VAL A 70 0.41 6.94 -7.34
C VAL A 70 -0.50 5.80 -7.79
N TYR A 71 0.12 4.73 -8.25
CA TYR A 71 -0.55 3.47 -8.56
C TYR A 71 -0.11 2.42 -7.55
N ASP A 72 -1.08 1.85 -6.84
CA ASP A 72 -0.77 0.70 -5.98
C ASP A 72 -0.56 -0.55 -6.84
N THR A 73 0.41 -1.36 -6.43
CA THR A 73 0.71 -2.63 -7.06
C THR A 73 -0.03 -3.73 -6.34
N ALA A 74 -0.64 -4.64 -7.09
CA ALA A 74 -1.33 -5.78 -6.54
C ALA A 74 -0.38 -6.60 -5.64
N LYS A 75 -0.76 -6.77 -4.36
CA LYS A 75 0.04 -7.53 -3.40
C LYS A 75 -0.23 -9.02 -3.52
N THR A 76 0.83 -9.79 -3.71
CA THR A 76 0.87 -11.25 -3.53
C THR A 76 1.52 -11.62 -2.19
N PRO A 77 1.40 -12.87 -1.70
CA PRO A 77 2.13 -13.31 -0.51
C PRO A 77 3.67 -13.23 -0.62
N ALA A 78 4.19 -13.10 -1.85
CA ALA A 78 5.61 -12.95 -2.15
C ALA A 78 6.03 -11.49 -2.44
N SER A 79 5.15 -10.49 -2.28
CA SER A 79 5.46 -9.08 -2.60
C SER A 79 6.69 -8.55 -1.88
N TYR A 80 6.97 -9.05 -0.67
CA TYR A 80 8.16 -8.67 0.09
C TYR A 80 9.46 -8.98 -0.67
N MET A 81 9.44 -10.02 -1.51
CA MET A 81 10.60 -10.40 -2.33
C MET A 81 10.80 -9.42 -3.47
N LEU A 82 9.72 -9.03 -4.15
CA LEU A 82 9.76 -7.99 -5.17
C LEU A 82 10.35 -6.69 -4.62
N GLU A 83 9.84 -6.21 -3.49
CA GLU A 83 10.31 -4.97 -2.85
C GLU A 83 11.79 -5.06 -2.44
N ARG A 84 12.21 -6.21 -1.91
CA ARG A 84 13.60 -6.46 -1.54
C ARG A 84 14.53 -6.49 -2.75
N GLU A 85 14.17 -7.24 -3.78
CA GLU A 85 15.02 -7.36 -4.97
C GLU A 85 15.07 -6.07 -5.78
N ILE A 86 14.02 -5.24 -5.77
CA ILE A 86 14.11 -3.85 -6.31
C ILE A 86 15.19 -3.05 -5.57
N SER A 87 15.25 -3.17 -4.24
CA SER A 87 16.28 -2.50 -3.44
C SER A 87 17.68 -3.06 -3.75
N ASN A 88 17.80 -4.38 -3.95
CA ASN A 88 19.05 -5.03 -4.33
C ASN A 88 19.52 -4.58 -5.72
N ILE A 89 18.63 -4.54 -6.72
CA ILE A 89 18.95 -4.01 -8.06
C ILE A 89 19.56 -2.63 -7.96
N TRP A 90 18.95 -1.73 -7.18
CA TRP A 90 19.47 -0.38 -7.01
C TRP A 90 20.88 -0.39 -6.41
N ASN A 91 21.09 -1.15 -5.33
CA ASN A 91 22.40 -1.26 -4.69
C ASN A 91 23.47 -1.80 -5.65
N THR A 92 23.18 -2.89 -6.35
CA THR A 92 24.12 -3.56 -7.25
C THR A 92 24.47 -2.69 -8.47
N VAL A 93 23.50 -1.96 -9.01
CA VAL A 93 23.76 -1.01 -10.12
C VAL A 93 24.56 0.20 -9.63
N VAL A 94 24.18 0.81 -8.51
CA VAL A 94 24.73 2.09 -8.07
C VAL A 94 26.08 1.94 -7.37
N TYR A 95 26.22 0.93 -6.50
CA TYR A 95 27.45 0.71 -5.75
C TYR A 95 28.44 -0.18 -6.48
N ASP A 96 27.97 -1.28 -7.08
CA ASP A 96 28.86 -2.29 -7.68
C ASP A 96 29.09 -2.03 -9.18
N GLY A 97 28.33 -1.09 -9.78
CA GLY A 97 28.48 -0.69 -11.17
C GLY A 97 28.04 -1.76 -12.17
N GLU A 98 27.21 -2.71 -11.74
CA GLU A 98 26.73 -3.77 -12.60
C GLU A 98 25.78 -3.27 -13.69
N ASN A 99 25.65 -4.06 -14.75
CA ASN A 99 24.72 -3.76 -15.81
C ASN A 99 23.27 -3.87 -15.30
N VAL A 100 22.48 -2.83 -15.53
CA VAL A 100 21.06 -2.76 -15.12
C VAL A 100 20.25 -3.96 -15.62
N ARG A 101 20.48 -4.42 -16.86
CA ARG A 101 19.76 -5.56 -17.42
C ARG A 101 20.09 -6.84 -16.64
N THR A 102 21.37 -7.08 -16.38
CA THR A 102 21.83 -8.27 -15.63
C THR A 102 21.24 -8.29 -14.23
N ALA A 103 21.32 -7.16 -13.50
CA ALA A 103 20.75 -7.05 -12.16
C ALA A 103 19.23 -7.34 -12.14
N ILE A 104 18.49 -6.85 -13.14
CA ILE A 104 17.05 -7.11 -13.28
C ILE A 104 16.77 -8.58 -13.63
N GLU A 105 17.55 -9.18 -14.54
CA GLU A 105 17.38 -10.58 -14.95
C GLU A 105 17.63 -11.53 -13.76
N ASP A 106 18.68 -11.29 -12.98
CA ASP A 106 19.00 -12.08 -11.80
C ASP A 106 17.94 -11.93 -10.69
N ALA A 107 17.50 -10.70 -10.43
CA ALA A 107 16.42 -10.42 -9.50
C ALA A 107 15.11 -11.11 -9.90
N THR A 108 14.77 -11.11 -11.20
CA THR A 108 13.57 -11.75 -11.72
C THR A 108 13.54 -13.24 -11.39
N ILE A 109 14.67 -13.94 -11.55
CA ILE A 109 14.79 -15.37 -11.20
C ILE A 109 14.52 -15.60 -9.70
N ILE A 110 15.02 -14.71 -8.83
CA ILE A 110 14.82 -14.81 -7.37
C ILE A 110 13.34 -14.55 -7.02
N ILE A 111 12.75 -13.51 -7.61
CA ILE A 111 11.35 -13.12 -7.39
C ILE A 111 10.41 -14.26 -7.82
N ASP A 112 10.58 -14.81 -9.03
CA ASP A 112 9.71 -15.85 -9.57
C ASP A 112 9.76 -17.14 -8.76
N LYS A 113 10.96 -17.52 -8.28
CA LYS A 113 11.14 -18.65 -7.38
C LYS A 113 10.37 -18.45 -6.07
N GLU A 114 10.41 -17.26 -5.50
CA GLU A 114 9.71 -16.96 -4.26
C GLU A 114 8.19 -16.88 -4.45
N ILE A 115 7.73 -16.27 -5.55
CA ILE A 115 6.31 -16.25 -5.91
C ILE A 115 5.80 -17.69 -5.99
N THR A 116 6.49 -18.56 -6.73
CA THR A 116 6.10 -19.97 -6.86
C THR A 116 6.11 -20.68 -5.51
N ARG A 117 7.16 -20.47 -4.69
CA ARG A 117 7.26 -21.05 -3.34
C ARG A 117 6.07 -20.66 -2.47
N LYS A 118 5.68 -19.37 -2.45
CA LYS A 118 4.55 -18.89 -1.67
C LYS A 118 3.20 -19.34 -2.21
N MET A 119 3.03 -19.39 -3.53
CA MET A 119 1.79 -19.91 -4.12
C MET A 119 1.58 -21.39 -3.79
N ILE A 120 2.64 -22.19 -3.68
CA ILE A 120 2.58 -23.58 -3.19
C ILE A 120 2.31 -23.62 -1.68
N GLU A 121 3.04 -22.81 -0.88
CA GLU A 121 2.92 -22.76 0.59
C GLU A 121 1.49 -22.46 1.04
N PHE A 122 0.80 -21.55 0.34
CA PHE A 122 -0.57 -21.16 0.62
C PHE A 122 -1.63 -21.91 -0.21
N ALA A 123 -1.24 -23.00 -0.88
CA ALA A 123 -2.12 -23.88 -1.65
C ALA A 123 -2.94 -23.18 -2.75
N PHE A 124 -2.36 -22.16 -3.39
CA PHE A 124 -2.91 -21.57 -4.62
C PHE A 124 -2.59 -22.43 -5.85
N ILE A 125 -1.39 -23.03 -5.86
CA ILE A 125 -0.95 -23.98 -6.89
C ILE A 125 -0.35 -25.24 -6.26
N ASP A 126 -0.31 -26.35 -7.00
CA ASP A 126 0.44 -27.55 -6.60
C ASP A 126 1.90 -27.53 -7.08
N LYS A 127 2.67 -28.56 -6.71
CA LYS A 127 4.08 -28.70 -7.10
C LYS A 127 4.28 -28.92 -8.60
N GLN A 128 3.23 -29.27 -9.34
CA GLN A 128 3.21 -29.48 -10.77
C GLN A 128 2.79 -28.20 -11.53
N GLY A 129 2.40 -27.14 -10.82
CA GLY A 129 1.95 -25.87 -11.38
C GLY A 129 0.45 -25.82 -11.71
N ASN A 130 -0.32 -26.83 -11.30
CA ASN A 130 -1.77 -26.78 -11.47
C ASN A 130 -2.40 -25.81 -10.46
N VAL A 131 -3.35 -25.00 -10.92
CA VAL A 131 -4.08 -24.07 -10.06
C VAL A 131 -5.07 -24.83 -9.18
N LEU A 132 -4.94 -24.68 -7.87
CA LEU A 132 -5.84 -25.26 -6.87
C LEU A 132 -6.90 -24.25 -6.40
N LYS A 133 -6.51 -22.98 -6.32
CA LYS A 133 -7.36 -21.87 -5.87
C LYS A 133 -6.98 -20.59 -6.60
N ASP A 134 -7.99 -19.86 -7.07
CA ASP A 134 -7.79 -18.57 -7.70
C ASP A 134 -7.26 -17.53 -6.70
N TYR A 135 -6.21 -16.81 -7.09
CA TYR A 135 -5.73 -15.63 -6.39
C TYR A 135 -6.39 -14.38 -6.98
N ILE A 136 -7.50 -13.95 -6.36
CA ILE A 136 -8.24 -12.78 -6.83
C ILE A 136 -7.50 -11.51 -6.38
N LEU A 137 -6.91 -10.81 -7.34
CA LEU A 137 -6.33 -9.50 -7.11
C LEU A 137 -7.45 -8.45 -7.02
N PRO A 138 -7.43 -7.57 -6.01
CA PRO A 138 -8.34 -6.43 -5.98
C PRO A 138 -8.03 -5.52 -7.17
N THR A 139 -8.97 -5.44 -8.09
CA THR A 139 -9.04 -4.47 -9.17
C THR A 139 -10.11 -3.42 -8.84
N LYS A 140 -10.08 -2.26 -9.49
CA LYS A 140 -11.13 -1.24 -9.31
C LYS A 140 -12.55 -1.84 -9.45
N PRO A 141 -12.88 -2.64 -10.48
CA PRO A 141 -14.19 -3.29 -10.58
C PRO A 141 -14.52 -4.24 -9.42
N THR A 142 -13.58 -5.08 -8.98
CA THR A 142 -13.85 -6.02 -7.87
C THR A 142 -14.03 -5.29 -6.55
N MET A 143 -13.33 -4.17 -6.35
CA MET A 143 -13.49 -3.32 -5.17
C MET A 143 -14.89 -2.71 -5.11
N HIS A 144 -15.42 -2.16 -6.21
CA HIS A 144 -16.80 -1.65 -6.27
C HIS A 144 -17.84 -2.75 -5.93
N LEU A 145 -17.62 -3.98 -6.41
CA LEU A 145 -18.47 -5.12 -6.08
C LEU A 145 -18.39 -5.52 -4.59
N TRP A 146 -17.20 -5.49 -3.99
CA TRP A 146 -17.00 -5.91 -2.59
C TRP A 146 -17.47 -4.87 -1.58
N VAL A 147 -17.31 -3.58 -1.90
CA VAL A 147 -17.80 -2.47 -1.07
C VAL A 147 -19.33 -2.37 -1.15
N GLY A 148 -19.93 -2.98 -2.17
CA GLY A 148 -21.37 -2.96 -2.39
C GLY A 148 -21.81 -1.57 -2.81
N GLU A 149 -21.85 -1.31 -4.12
CA GLU A 149 -22.60 -0.18 -4.67
C GLU A 149 -24.11 -0.42 -4.47
N ASN A 150 -24.53 -0.21 -3.22
CA ASN A 150 -25.73 0.51 -2.79
C ASN A 150 -25.29 1.49 -1.68
N SER A 151 -24.21 2.24 -1.94
CA SER A 151 -23.83 3.39 -1.12
C SER A 151 -23.73 4.59 -2.07
N ASP A 152 -24.88 5.27 -2.13
CA ASP A 152 -25.26 6.53 -2.80
C ASP A 152 -25.28 6.62 -4.34
#